data_AF-A0A5N4C7B3-F1
#
_entry.id   AF-A0A5N4C7B3-F1
#
_cell.length_a   1.000
_cell.length_b   1.000
_cell.length_c   1.000
_cell.angle_alpha   90.00
_cell.angle_beta   90.00
_cell.angle_gamma   90.00
#
_symmetry.space_group_name_H-M   'P 1'
#
loop_
_entity.id
_entity.type
_entity.pdbx_description
1 polymer ?
#
loop_
_entity_poly.entity_id
_entity_poly.type
_entity_poly.pdbx_seq_one_letter_code
_entity_poly.pdbx_strand_id
1 'polypeptide(L)'
;ITMDSHHQSNYKRSKTEKKFLRKQMKARHTLLRHEGIETSLVVANGGLGNSVSRKQLLPVLEKCGFVDALLMPPNKPYSFVRYRTTEESKKAYDTLSGKEIVDDLGQKITLYLNFVEKAPWKELGLQALPPGLMVIEEIISPEDEKMLLESVNWTEDTDNQNCK
;
A
#
# COMPACT_ATOMS: atom_id res chain seq x y z
N ILE A 1 -33.21 13.17 -23.52
CA ILE A 1 -32.57 14.44 -23.10
C ILE A 1 -31.70 14.04 -21.91
N THR A 2 -30.38 14.00 -21.91
CA THR A 2 -29.33 14.72 -22.66
C THR A 2 -28.02 13.91 -22.54
N MET A 3 -27.13 14.11 -23.51
CA MET A 3 -25.75 13.59 -23.57
C MET A 3 -24.86 14.19 -22.47
N ASP A 4 -23.78 13.49 -22.06
CA ASP A 4 -22.43 14.08 -22.16
C ASP A 4 -21.28 13.05 -22.20
N SER A 5 -20.58 13.09 -23.33
CA SER A 5 -19.13 13.00 -23.56
C SER A 5 -18.20 12.20 -22.64
N HIS A 6 -17.71 11.07 -23.15
CA HIS A 6 -16.31 10.67 -22.97
C HIS A 6 -15.63 10.56 -24.34
N HIS A 7 -14.93 11.61 -24.72
CA HIS A 7 -13.96 11.61 -25.82
C HIS A 7 -12.79 10.69 -25.46
N GLN A 8 -12.94 9.41 -25.72
CA GLN A 8 -11.83 8.47 -25.66
C GLN A 8 -11.09 8.55 -26.98
N SER A 9 -9.94 9.22 -26.95
CA SER A 9 -9.03 9.32 -28.08
C SER A 9 -8.75 7.92 -28.64
N ASN A 10 -9.21 7.69 -29.87
CA ASN A 10 -8.97 6.46 -30.63
C ASN A 10 -7.50 6.43 -31.09
N TYR A 11 -6.56 6.29 -30.16
CA TYR A 11 -5.18 5.99 -30.53
C TYR A 11 -5.16 4.54 -31.03
N LYS A 12 -5.11 4.36 -32.36
CA LYS A 12 -4.98 3.04 -32.99
C LYS A 12 -3.66 2.42 -32.53
N ARG A 13 -3.73 1.58 -31.47
CA ARG A 13 -2.60 0.79 -30.98
C ARG A 13 -1.83 0.17 -32.14
N SER A 14 -0.52 0.33 -32.11
CA SER A 14 0.40 -0.18 -33.13
C SER A 14 0.27 -1.70 -33.26
N LYS A 15 0.63 -2.25 -34.42
CA LYS A 15 0.59 -3.71 -34.66
C LYS A 15 1.44 -4.47 -33.63
N THR A 16 2.54 -3.87 -33.16
CA THR A 16 3.42 -4.40 -32.13
C THR A 16 2.77 -4.41 -30.75
N GLU A 17 2.12 -3.32 -30.33
CA GLU A 17 1.37 -3.28 -29.06
C GLU A 17 0.22 -4.28 -29.04
N LYS A 18 -0.55 -4.38 -30.14
CA LYS A 18 -1.62 -5.38 -30.26
C LYS A 18 -1.08 -6.81 -30.17
N LYS A 19 0.08 -7.09 -30.80
CA LYS A 19 0.74 -8.40 -30.73
C LYS A 19 1.29 -8.67 -29.32
N PHE A 20 1.85 -7.67 -28.66
CA PHE A 20 2.32 -7.76 -27.27
C PHE A 20 1.17 -8.07 -26.31
N LEU A 21 0.08 -7.30 -26.37
CA LEU A 21 -1.13 -7.52 -25.57
C LEU A 21 -1.75 -8.90 -25.79
N ARG A 22 -1.80 -9.40 -27.03
CA ARG A 22 -2.29 -10.76 -27.32
C ARG A 22 -1.39 -11.84 -26.71
N LYS A 23 -0.07 -11.67 -26.79
CA LYS A 23 0.89 -12.59 -26.17
C LYS A 23 0.80 -12.55 -24.64
N GLN A 24 0.71 -11.36 -24.06
CA GLN A 24 0.54 -11.17 -22.62
C GLN A 24 -0.78 -11.78 -22.12
N MET A 25 -1.89 -11.57 -22.83
CA MET A 25 -3.18 -12.19 -22.49
C MET A 25 -3.16 -13.71 -22.65
N LYS A 26 -2.47 -14.25 -23.67
CA LYS A 26 -2.36 -15.70 -23.83
C LYS A 26 -1.49 -16.35 -22.75
N ALA A 27 -0.37 -15.71 -22.39
CA ALA A 27 0.48 -16.15 -21.28
C ALA A 27 -0.30 -16.12 -19.96
N ARG A 28 -0.99 -14.99 -19.69
CA ARG A 28 -1.90 -14.85 -18.55
C ARG A 28 -2.95 -15.96 -18.52
N HIS A 29 -3.69 -16.17 -19.61
CA HIS A 29 -4.71 -17.21 -19.72
C HIS A 29 -4.17 -18.64 -19.56
N THR A 30 -2.92 -18.89 -19.97
CA THR A 30 -2.30 -20.21 -19.81
C THR A 30 -1.90 -20.45 -18.36
N LEU A 31 -1.34 -19.44 -17.69
CA LEU A 31 -0.98 -19.48 -16.27
C LEU A 31 -2.21 -19.62 -15.36
N LEU A 32 -3.27 -18.86 -15.67
CA LEU A 32 -4.62 -18.98 -15.07
C LEU A 32 -5.12 -20.42 -15.01
N ARG A 33 -4.92 -21.16 -16.10
CA ARG A 33 -5.53 -22.49 -16.31
C ARG A 33 -4.73 -23.63 -15.69
N HIS A 34 -3.43 -23.42 -15.44
CA HIS A 34 -2.51 -24.50 -15.08
C HIS A 34 -1.94 -24.42 -13.65
N GLU A 35 -1.93 -23.26 -12.98
CA GLU A 35 -1.23 -23.12 -11.68
C GLU A 35 -2.05 -22.58 -10.50
N GLY A 36 -3.34 -22.27 -10.64
CA GLY A 36 -4.17 -21.85 -9.49
C GLY A 36 -3.76 -20.51 -8.88
N ILE A 37 -2.94 -19.74 -9.59
CA ILE A 37 -2.55 -18.38 -9.25
C ILE A 37 -3.72 -17.49 -9.64
N GLU A 38 -4.51 -16.98 -8.69
CA GLU A 38 -5.30 -15.75 -8.95
C GLU A 38 -6.13 -15.20 -7.80
N THR A 39 -6.41 -15.98 -6.74
CA THR A 39 -7.29 -15.46 -5.68
C THR A 39 -6.58 -14.63 -4.62
N SER A 40 -5.23 -14.64 -4.63
CA SER A 40 -4.43 -13.99 -3.61
C SER A 40 -3.84 -12.68 -4.13
N LEU A 41 -4.03 -11.62 -3.36
CA LEU A 41 -3.51 -10.28 -3.62
C LEU A 41 -2.63 -9.86 -2.43
N VAL A 42 -1.55 -9.16 -2.73
CA VAL A 42 -0.85 -8.35 -1.73
C VAL A 42 -1.48 -6.96 -1.71
N VAL A 43 -1.75 -6.45 -0.52
CA VAL A 43 -2.22 -5.09 -0.26
C VAL A 43 -1.04 -4.30 0.31
N ALA A 44 -0.35 -3.56 -0.54
CA ALA A 44 0.70 -2.64 -0.12
C ALA A 44 0.10 -1.47 0.65
N ASN A 45 0.84 -0.96 1.63
CA ASN A 45 0.47 0.07 2.59
C ASN A 45 -0.70 -0.30 3.53
N GLY A 46 -1.39 -1.42 3.29
CA GLY A 46 -2.47 -1.95 4.12
C GLY A 46 -1.98 -2.92 5.21
N GLY A 47 -0.79 -2.71 5.76
CA GLY A 47 -0.21 -3.58 6.80
C GLY A 47 -0.16 -2.94 8.17
N LEU A 48 0.07 -3.76 9.20
CA LEU A 48 0.19 -3.29 10.59
C LEU A 48 1.39 -2.35 10.78
N GLY A 49 2.47 -2.56 10.02
CA GLY A 49 3.64 -1.68 10.04
C GLY A 49 3.39 -0.30 9.41
N ASN A 50 2.22 -0.08 8.81
CA ASN A 50 1.76 1.22 8.34
C ASN A 50 0.50 1.67 9.10
N SER A 51 0.33 1.21 10.34
CA SER A 51 -0.78 1.56 11.24
C SER A 51 -2.18 1.21 10.71
N VAL A 52 -2.28 0.32 9.72
CA VAL A 52 -3.58 -0.15 9.21
C VAL A 52 -4.03 -1.37 9.99
N SER A 53 -5.12 -1.25 10.73
CA SER A 53 -5.67 -2.35 11.52
C SER A 53 -6.56 -3.27 10.70
N ARG A 54 -6.71 -4.53 11.15
CA ARG A 54 -7.64 -5.49 10.52
C ARG A 54 -9.07 -4.94 10.46
N LYS A 55 -9.50 -4.23 11.51
CA LYS A 55 -10.85 -3.66 11.61
C LYS A 55 -11.10 -2.56 10.57
N GLN A 56 -10.07 -1.85 10.14
CA GLN A 56 -10.16 -0.84 9.08
C GLN A 56 -10.12 -1.47 7.69
N LEU A 57 -9.20 -2.42 7.48
CA LEU A 57 -8.97 -2.99 6.15
C LEU A 57 -10.04 -4.00 5.73
N LEU A 58 -10.49 -4.86 6.65
CA LEU A 58 -11.44 -5.93 6.33
C LEU A 58 -12.76 -5.40 5.73
N PRO A 59 -13.42 -4.37 6.29
CA PRO A 59 -14.65 -3.82 5.70
C PRO A 59 -14.45 -3.19 4.32
N VAL A 60 -13.23 -2.74 4.01
CA VAL A 60 -12.90 -2.19 2.68
C VAL A 60 -12.77 -3.32 1.66
N LEU A 61 -12.15 -4.43 2.06
CA LEU A 61 -11.96 -5.62 1.23
C LEU A 61 -13.28 -6.38 0.97
N GLU A 62 -14.15 -6.48 1.98
CA GLU A 62 -15.45 -7.17 1.89
C GLU A 62 -16.44 -6.48 0.93
N LYS A 63 -16.29 -5.18 0.67
CA LYS A 63 -17.09 -4.46 -0.33
C LYS A 63 -16.88 -4.99 -1.76
N CYS A 64 -15.72 -5.59 -2.02
CA CYS A 64 -15.37 -6.09 -3.34
C CYS A 64 -15.77 -7.56 -3.54
N GLY A 65 -15.87 -8.35 -2.47
CA GLY A 65 -16.24 -9.77 -2.52
C GLY A 65 -16.01 -10.47 -1.18
N PHE A 66 -16.23 -11.77 -1.15
CA PHE A 66 -16.04 -12.57 0.06
C PHE A 66 -14.55 -12.84 0.32
N VAL A 67 -14.05 -12.32 1.45
CA VAL A 67 -12.67 -12.51 1.91
C VAL A 67 -12.56 -13.87 2.60
N ASP A 68 -11.87 -14.81 1.97
CA ASP A 68 -11.61 -16.15 2.49
C ASP A 68 -10.51 -16.15 3.56
N ALA A 69 -9.44 -15.37 3.32
CA ALA A 69 -8.39 -15.16 4.32
C ALA A 69 -7.78 -13.77 4.19
N LEU A 70 -7.46 -13.15 5.33
CA LEU A 70 -6.68 -11.92 5.41
C LEU A 70 -5.52 -12.17 6.36
N LEU A 71 -4.30 -12.04 5.86
CA LEU A 71 -3.04 -12.21 6.58
C LEU A 71 -2.36 -10.86 6.73
N MET A 72 -2.03 -10.47 7.95
CA MET A 72 -1.35 -9.21 8.25
C MET A 72 -0.09 -9.53 9.06
N PRO A 73 1.07 -9.68 8.40
CA PRO A 73 2.32 -9.94 9.11
C PRO A 73 2.65 -8.79 10.08
N PRO A 74 3.15 -9.09 11.29
CA PRO A 74 3.52 -8.07 12.26
C PRO A 74 4.65 -7.21 11.71
N ASN A 75 4.63 -5.91 12.03
CA ASN A 75 5.67 -4.94 11.63
C ASN A 75 5.94 -4.85 10.11
N LYS A 76 5.03 -5.33 9.25
CA LYS A 76 5.15 -5.20 7.80
C LYS A 76 4.17 -4.15 7.27
N PRO A 77 4.59 -3.32 6.30
CA PRO A 77 3.75 -2.28 5.71
C PRO A 77 2.80 -2.84 4.64
N TYR A 78 2.60 -4.15 4.57
CA TYR A 78 1.71 -4.81 3.62
C TYR A 78 0.95 -5.95 4.29
N SER A 79 -0.13 -6.37 3.65
CA SER A 79 -0.92 -7.54 4.03
C SER A 79 -1.24 -8.39 2.80
N PHE A 80 -1.74 -9.61 3.01
CA PHE A 80 -2.22 -10.48 1.95
C PHE A 80 -3.70 -10.77 2.15
N VAL A 81 -4.46 -10.72 1.06
CA VAL A 81 -5.87 -11.08 1.04
C VAL A 81 -6.09 -12.20 0.03
N ARG A 82 -6.89 -13.20 0.40
CA ARG A 82 -7.38 -14.23 -0.49
C ARG A 82 -8.89 -14.14 -0.57
N TYR A 83 -9.42 -14.02 -1.79
CA TYR A 83 -10.86 -14.10 -2.05
C TYR A 83 -11.28 -15.51 -2.45
N ARG A 84 -12.59 -15.77 -2.46
CA ARG A 84 -13.12 -17.06 -2.88
C ARG A 84 -13.01 -17.28 -4.38
N THR A 85 -13.21 -16.21 -5.17
CA THR A 85 -13.18 -16.26 -6.63
C THR A 85 -12.16 -15.31 -7.25
N THR A 86 -11.74 -15.61 -8.47
CA THR A 86 -10.76 -14.80 -9.22
C THR A 86 -11.38 -13.47 -9.66
N GLU A 87 -12.67 -13.46 -9.91
CA GLU A 87 -13.48 -12.32 -10.32
C GLU A 87 -13.58 -11.28 -9.19
N GLU A 88 -13.81 -11.74 -7.95
CA GLU A 88 -13.79 -10.88 -6.75
C GLU A 88 -12.41 -10.27 -6.53
N SER A 89 -11.35 -11.07 -6.72
CA SER A 89 -9.96 -10.60 -6.60
C SER A 89 -9.66 -9.52 -7.64
N LYS A 90 -10.06 -9.74 -8.90
CA LYS A 90 -9.92 -8.76 -9.97
C LYS A 90 -10.71 -7.49 -9.69
N LYS A 91 -11.95 -7.63 -9.22
CA LYS A 91 -12.78 -6.48 -8.81
C LYS A 91 -12.12 -5.69 -7.67
N ALA A 92 -11.55 -6.38 -6.67
CA ALA A 92 -10.80 -5.73 -5.59
C ALA A 92 -9.58 -4.98 -6.12
N TYR A 93 -8.79 -5.59 -7.02
CA TYR A 93 -7.65 -4.93 -7.67
C TYR A 93 -8.08 -3.67 -8.43
N ASP A 94 -9.11 -3.75 -9.29
CA ASP A 94 -9.56 -2.63 -10.13
C ASP A 94 -10.21 -1.50 -9.30
N THR A 95 -10.82 -1.82 -8.15
CA THR A 95 -11.59 -0.85 -7.33
C THR A 95 -10.78 -0.24 -6.19
N LEU A 96 -9.89 -1.02 -5.56
CA LEU A 96 -9.18 -0.62 -4.34
C LEU A 96 -7.76 -0.15 -4.61
N SER A 97 -7.16 -0.51 -5.74
CA SER A 97 -5.81 -0.04 -6.08
C SER A 97 -5.85 1.46 -6.39
N GLY A 98 -5.05 2.25 -5.66
CA GLY A 98 -5.08 3.70 -5.69
C GLY A 98 -6.11 4.35 -4.76
N LYS A 99 -6.85 3.57 -3.97
CA LYS A 99 -7.85 4.10 -3.03
C LYS A 99 -7.20 4.50 -1.70
N GLU A 100 -7.63 5.62 -1.15
CA GLU A 100 -7.21 6.11 0.16
C GLU A 100 -8.08 5.51 1.28
N ILE A 101 -7.42 5.13 2.37
CA ILE A 101 -8.04 4.84 3.68
C ILE A 101 -7.46 5.80 4.72
N VAL A 102 -8.21 6.05 5.78
CA VAL A 102 -7.76 6.87 6.90
C VAL A 102 -7.32 5.93 8.02
N ASP A 103 -6.12 6.14 8.55
CA ASP A 103 -5.61 5.38 9.68
C ASP A 103 -6.18 5.87 11.02
N ASP A 104 -5.79 5.24 12.14
CA ASP A 104 -6.27 5.64 13.47
C ASP A 104 -5.71 7.01 13.92
N LEU A 105 -4.68 7.54 13.24
CA LEU A 105 -4.05 8.84 13.48
C LEU A 105 -4.57 9.95 12.55
N GLY A 106 -5.55 9.65 11.68
CA GLY A 106 -6.13 10.59 10.73
C GLY A 106 -5.32 10.79 9.43
N GLN A 107 -4.26 10.02 9.22
CA GLN A 107 -3.43 10.06 8.03
C GLN A 107 -4.08 9.31 6.87
N LYS A 108 -3.94 9.86 5.66
CA LYS A 108 -4.45 9.24 4.44
C LYS A 108 -3.40 8.28 3.87
N ILE A 109 -3.78 7.02 3.71
CA ILE A 109 -2.93 5.95 3.20
C ILE A 109 -3.53 5.43 1.91
N THR A 110 -2.76 5.52 0.82
CA THR A 110 -3.15 4.95 -0.47
C THR A 110 -2.78 3.47 -0.54
N LEU A 111 -3.79 2.63 -0.78
CA LEU A 111 -3.61 1.19 -0.95
C LEU A 111 -3.24 0.85 -2.38
N TYR A 112 -2.33 -0.10 -2.57
CA TYR A 112 -2.02 -0.68 -3.87
C TYR A 112 -2.13 -2.19 -3.81
N LEU A 113 -2.96 -2.76 -4.68
CA LEU A 113 -3.17 -4.20 -4.73
C LEU A 113 -2.38 -4.78 -5.89
N ASN A 114 -1.77 -5.95 -5.71
CA ASN A 114 -1.11 -6.70 -6.78
C ASN A 114 -1.37 -8.19 -6.64
N PHE A 115 -1.49 -8.90 -7.76
CA PHE A 115 -1.64 -10.36 -7.75
C PHE A 115 -0.35 -11.05 -7.33
N VAL A 116 -0.47 -12.06 -6.47
CA VAL A 116 0.65 -12.87 -6.02
C VAL A 116 0.35 -14.35 -6.21
N GLU A 117 1.37 -15.08 -6.68
CA GLU A 117 1.31 -16.52 -6.88
C GLU A 117 1.43 -17.29 -5.56
N LYS A 118 2.35 -16.86 -4.68
CA LYS A 118 2.55 -17.43 -3.35
C LYS A 118 2.78 -16.29 -2.37
N ALA A 119 2.02 -16.27 -1.27
CA ALA A 119 2.32 -15.38 -0.14
C ALA A 119 3.55 -15.94 0.61
N PRO A 120 4.67 -15.22 0.69
CA PRO A 120 5.81 -15.67 1.47
C PRO A 120 5.50 -15.60 2.96
N TRP A 121 5.53 -16.76 3.63
CA TRP A 121 5.27 -16.93 5.07
C TRP A 121 6.51 -16.73 5.96
N LYS A 122 7.62 -16.24 5.41
CA LYS A 122 8.87 -16.10 6.17
C LYS A 122 8.91 -14.73 6.87
N GLU A 123 8.93 -14.76 8.20
CA GLU A 123 9.38 -13.63 9.01
C GLU A 123 10.86 -13.38 8.72
N LEU A 124 11.16 -12.19 8.22
CA LEU A 124 12.51 -11.68 8.23
C LEU A 124 12.78 -11.19 9.65
N GLY A 125 13.73 -11.83 10.33
CA GLY A 125 14.18 -11.43 11.67
C GLY A 125 14.70 -10.00 11.69
N LEU A 126 14.81 -9.43 12.88
CA LEU A 126 15.35 -8.09 13.11
C LEU A 126 16.72 -7.97 12.42
N GLN A 127 16.85 -7.03 11.49
CA GLN A 127 18.12 -6.73 10.86
C GLN A 127 19.01 -5.97 11.85
N ALA A 128 20.31 -6.24 11.80
CA ALA A 128 21.32 -5.45 12.49
C ALA A 128 21.24 -3.98 12.03
N LEU A 129 21.75 -3.07 12.86
CA LEU A 129 21.87 -1.66 12.50
C LEU A 129 22.61 -1.52 11.15
N PRO A 130 22.22 -0.55 10.30
CA PRO A 130 22.94 -0.26 9.07
C PRO A 130 24.45 -0.07 9.33
N PRO A 131 25.33 -0.57 8.45
CA PRO A 131 26.76 -0.43 8.65
C PRO A 131 27.16 1.04 8.75
N GLY A 132 27.93 1.39 9.79
CA GLY A 132 28.34 2.77 10.09
C GLY A 132 27.35 3.54 10.97
N LEU A 133 26.16 3.01 11.26
CA LEU A 133 25.26 3.58 12.26
C LEU A 133 25.60 3.02 13.65
N MET A 134 25.86 3.91 14.60
CA MET A 134 26.07 3.59 16.01
C MET A 134 25.24 4.56 16.85
N VAL A 135 24.50 4.03 17.83
CA VAL A 135 23.78 4.84 18.80
C VAL A 135 24.66 4.96 20.04
N ILE A 136 25.01 6.19 20.42
CA ILE A 136 25.72 6.48 21.67
C ILE A 136 24.65 6.88 22.68
N GLU A 137 24.35 5.96 23.60
CA GLU A 137 23.43 6.22 24.70
C GLU A 137 24.09 7.18 25.71
N GLU A 138 23.28 8.03 26.34
CA GLU A 138 23.71 8.94 27.43
C GLU A 138 24.86 9.88 27.06
N ILE A 139 24.89 10.37 25.82
CA ILE A 139 25.92 11.32 25.35
C ILE A 139 25.89 12.67 26.09
N ILE A 140 24.72 13.07 26.61
CA ILE A 140 24.52 14.29 27.38
C ILE A 140 23.90 13.96 28.74
N SER A 141 24.22 14.77 29.75
CA SER A 141 23.60 14.68 31.07
C SER A 141 22.15 15.18 31.03
N PRO A 142 21.27 14.76 31.96
CA PRO A 142 19.89 15.25 32.02
C PRO A 142 19.83 16.76 32.32
N GLU A 143 20.82 17.31 33.03
CA GLU A 143 20.94 18.74 33.26
C GLU A 143 21.23 19.50 31.97
N ASP A 144 22.17 19.00 31.16
CA ASP A 144 22.52 19.59 29.86
C ASP A 144 21.36 19.45 28.86
N GLU A 145 20.67 18.30 28.83
CA GLU A 145 19.48 18.08 28.00
C GLU A 145 18.40 19.12 28.31
N LYS A 146 18.12 19.37 29.60
CA LYS A 146 17.15 20.38 30.03
C LYS A 146 17.56 21.79 29.61
N MET A 147 18.82 22.16 29.80
CA MET A 147 19.33 23.46 29.38
C MET A 147 19.19 23.65 27.86
N LEU A 148 19.50 22.62 27.08
CA LEU A 148 19.37 22.66 25.62
C LEU A 148 17.90 22.83 25.19
N LEU A 149 16.96 22.10 25.81
CA LEU A 149 15.54 22.23 25.53
C LEU A 149 14.99 23.63 25.87
N GLU A 150 15.39 24.21 27.00
CA GLU A 150 14.96 25.55 27.45
C GLU A 150 15.56 26.68 26.60
N SER A 151 16.68 26.44 25.92
CA SER A 151 17.34 27.42 25.05
C SER A 151 16.68 27.62 23.68
N VAL A 152 15.72 26.76 23.31
CA VAL A 152 14.99 26.85 22.04
C VAL A 152 13.73 27.69 22.21
N ASN A 153 13.67 28.85 21.55
CA ASN A 153 12.48 29.68 21.50
C ASN A 153 11.51 29.19 20.40
N TRP A 154 10.44 28.50 20.80
CA TRP A 154 9.44 27.97 19.86
C TRP A 154 8.39 28.99 19.37
N THR A 155 8.45 30.24 19.86
CA THR A 155 7.39 31.24 19.65
C THR A 155 7.69 32.30 18.57
N GLU A 156 8.85 32.26 17.92
CA GLU A 156 9.26 33.33 16.98
C GLU A 156 8.63 33.27 15.58
N ASP A 157 7.94 32.19 15.21
CA ASP A 157 7.41 32.02 13.83
C ASP A 157 5.90 32.27 13.66
N THR A 158 5.17 32.72 14.69
CA THR A 158 3.74 33.06 14.51
C THR A 158 3.47 34.47 13.95
N ASP A 159 4.47 35.34 13.85
CA ASP A 159 4.27 36.76 13.48
C ASP A 159 4.95 37.22 12.19
N ASN A 160 5.52 36.33 11.36
CA ASN A 160 5.97 36.71 10.02
C ASN A 160 4.84 36.58 8.97
N GLN A 161 3.83 37.45 9.11
CA GLN A 161 3.05 37.91 7.98
C GLN A 161 3.95 38.70 7.03
N ASN A 162 4.58 38.04 6.06
CA ASN A 162 5.13 38.71 4.88
C ASN A 162 5.06 37.80 3.64
N CYS A 163 3.93 37.88 2.94
CA CYS A 163 3.85 37.96 1.49
C CYS A 163 2.51 38.62 1.14
N LYS A 164 2.53 39.96 1.00
CA LYS A 164 1.64 40.68 0.09
C LYS A 164 2.31 40.79 -1.27
#